data_AF-A0A101P1H2-F1
#
_entry.id   AF-A0A101P1H2-F1
#
_cell.length_a   1.000
_cell.length_b   1.000
_cell.length_c   1.000
_cell.angle_alpha   90.00
_cell.angle_beta   90.00
_cell.angle_gamma   90.00
#
_symmetry.space_group_name_H-M   'P 1'
#
loop_
_entity.id
_entity.type
_entity.pdbx_description
1 polymer ?
#
loop_
_entity_poly.entity_id
_entity_poly.type
_entity_poly.pdbx_seq_one_letter_code
_entity_poly.pdbx_strand_id
1 'polypeptide(L)' 'MSEQQSPALQAYAEASQACRDIGARVGVRNCDDDADWTAAERRANDLFVKAEAAGHSVDEILKAGRKQ' A
#
# COMPACT_ATOMS: atom_id res chain seq x y z
N MET A 1 -20.84 -10.48 -6.69
CA MET A 1 -20.51 -10.59 -5.26
C MET A 1 -19.29 -9.73 -5.04
N SER A 2 -19.41 -8.65 -4.27
CA SER A 2 -18.23 -7.88 -3.87
C SER A 2 -17.40 -8.79 -2.97
N GLU A 3 -16.31 -9.35 -3.48
CA GLU A 3 -15.31 -10.00 -2.63
C GLU A 3 -14.87 -8.95 -1.62
N GLN A 4 -15.41 -9.03 -0.39
CA GLN A 4 -14.94 -8.20 0.71
C GLN A 4 -13.46 -8.54 0.88
N GLN A 5 -12.60 -7.64 0.40
CA GLN A 5 -11.16 -7.76 0.61
C GLN A 5 -10.92 -7.93 2.10
N SER A 6 -10.00 -8.83 2.46
CA SER A 6 -9.64 -9.01 3.85
C SER A 6 -9.19 -7.68 4.45
N PRO A 7 -9.38 -7.47 5.76
CA PRO A 7 -8.90 -6.24 6.42
C PRO A 7 -7.41 -5.97 6.17
N ALA A 8 -6.59 -7.03 6.02
CA ALA A 8 -5.17 -6.91 5.72
C ALA A 8 -4.93 -6.39 4.29
N LEU A 9 -5.65 -6.91 3.29
CA LEU A 9 -5.56 -6.44 1.90
C LEU A 9 -6.09 -5.01 1.76
N GLN A 10 -7.16 -4.65 2.48
CA GLN A 10 -7.71 -3.30 2.46
C GLN A 10 -6.74 -2.29 3.09
N ALA A 11 -6.15 -2.62 4.24
CA ALA A 11 -5.16 -1.75 4.88
C ALA A 11 -3.92 -1.55 3.98
N TYR A 12 -3.42 -2.62 3.34
CA TYR A 12 -2.33 -2.50 2.37
C TYR A 12 -2.71 -1.63 1.16
N ALA A 13 -3.93 -1.79 0.65
CA ALA A 13 -4.44 -0.98 -0.47
C ALA A 13 -4.50 0.52 -0.11
N GLU A 14 -5.01 0.87 1.07
CA GLU A 14 -5.06 2.25 1.56
C GLU A 14 -3.66 2.85 1.73
N ALA A 15 -2.71 2.10 2.31
CA ALA A 15 -1.33 2.56 2.44
C ALA A 15 -0.65 2.75 1.08
N SER A 16 -0.89 1.84 0.13
CA SER A 16 -0.40 1.95 -1.25
C SER A 16 -0.98 3.16 -1.97
N GLN A 17 -2.25 3.48 -1.71
CA GLN A 17 -2.89 4.68 -2.26
C GLN A 17 -2.27 5.95 -1.68
N ALA A 18 -2.00 6.00 -0.38
CA ALA A 18 -1.33 7.14 0.25
C ALA A 18 0.04 7.44 -0.39
N CYS A 19 0.85 6.40 -0.67
CA CYS A 19 2.13 6.57 -1.38
C CYS A 19 1.93 7.22 -2.77
N ARG A 20 0.89 6.82 -3.51
CA ARG A 20 0.57 7.40 -4.81
C ARG A 20 0.09 8.84 -4.71
N ASP A 21 -0.79 9.13 -3.76
CA ASP A 21 -1.34 10.47 -3.56
C ASP A 21 -0.22 11.47 -3.20
N ILE A 22 0.69 11.05 -2.32
CA ILE A 22 1.87 11.85 -1.98
C ILE A 22 2.78 11.99 -3.20
N GLY A 23 3.06 10.91 -3.92
CA GLY A 23 3.89 10.96 -5.14
C GLY A 23 3.29 11.84 -6.25
N ALA A 24 1.97 11.91 -6.36
CA ALA A 24 1.28 12.83 -7.26
C ALA A 24 1.39 14.29 -6.81
N ARG A 25 1.39 14.53 -5.48
CA ARG A 25 1.54 15.87 -4.88
C ARG A 25 2.96 16.41 -5.00
N VAL A 26 3.96 15.62 -4.62
CA VAL A 26 5.36 16.08 -4.53
C VAL A 26 6.16 15.79 -5.80
N GLY A 27 5.64 14.93 -6.68
CA GLY A 27 6.34 14.40 -7.82
C GLY A 27 7.21 13.20 -7.43
N VAL A 28 7.16 12.13 -8.24
CA VAL A 28 7.86 10.86 -7.95
C VAL A 28 9.35 11.04 -7.66
N ARG A 29 10.01 12.01 -8.31
CA ARG A 29 11.44 12.30 -8.11
C ARG A 29 11.79 12.91 -6.75
N ASN A 30 10.80 13.46 -6.03
CA ASN A 30 10.98 14.11 -4.75
C ASN A 30 10.45 13.27 -3.58
N CYS A 31 10.01 12.03 -3.85
CA CYS A 31 9.43 11.14 -2.85
C CYS A 31 10.45 10.70 -1.79
N ASP A 32 11.72 10.50 -2.18
CA ASP A 32 12.78 10.05 -1.27
C ASP A 32 13.14 11.09 -0.20
N ASP A 33 12.92 12.38 -0.50
CA ASP A 33 13.16 13.50 0.43
C ASP A 33 11.89 13.88 1.23
N ASP A 34 10.75 13.29 0.89
CA ASP A 34 9.46 13.60 1.52
C ASP A 34 9.21 12.67 2.72
N ALA A 35 9.10 13.27 3.91
CA ALA A 35 8.89 12.54 5.15
C ALA A 35 7.53 11.81 5.18
N ASP A 36 6.49 12.37 4.55
CA ASP A 36 5.18 11.73 4.48
C ASP A 36 5.24 10.50 3.57
N TRP A 37 5.93 10.61 2.43
CA TRP A 37 6.11 9.49 1.51
C TRP A 37 6.90 8.35 2.18
N THR A 38 8.00 8.68 2.86
CA THR A 38 8.79 7.70 3.62
C THR A 38 7.95 7.01 4.70
N ALA A 39 7.09 7.75 5.41
CA ALA A 39 6.21 7.18 6.43
C ALA A 39 5.14 6.27 5.80
N ALA A 40 4.56 6.67 4.66
CA ALA A 40 3.58 5.89 3.93
C ALA A 40 4.19 4.60 3.37
N GLU A 41 5.41 4.67 2.82
CA GLU A 41 6.15 3.51 2.31
C GLU A 41 6.42 2.49 3.43
N ARG A 42 6.95 2.93 4.57
CA ARG A 42 7.17 2.05 5.73
C ARG A 42 5.89 1.37 6.18
N ARG A 43 4.78 2.11 6.24
CA ARG A 43 3.47 1.56 6.59
C ARG A 43 3.00 0.52 5.56
N ALA A 44 3.17 0.79 4.26
CA ALA A 44 2.80 -0.15 3.21
C ALA A 44 3.62 -1.45 3.31
N ASN A 45 4.92 -1.35 3.60
CA ASN A 45 5.80 -2.51 3.81
C ASN A 45 5.39 -3.33 5.04
N ASP A 46 5.10 -2.69 6.17
CA ASP A 46 4.62 -3.39 7.38
C ASP A 46 3.29 -4.13 7.13
N LEU A 47 2.39 -3.53 6.34
CA LEU A 47 1.10 -4.12 6.00
C LEU A 47 1.23 -5.24 4.98
N PHE A 48 2.21 -5.17 4.08
CA PHE A 48 2.57 -6.25 3.18
C PHE A 48 2.95 -7.50 3.98
N VAL A 49 3.90 -7.37 4.91
CA VAL A 49 4.36 -8.47 5.76
C VAL A 49 3.21 -9.05 6.60
N LYS A 50 2.32 -8.19 7.12
CA LYS A 50 1.13 -8.64 7.86
C LYS A 50 0.14 -9.40 6.97
N ALA A 51 -0.05 -8.99 5.73
CA ALA A 51 -0.93 -9.68 4.79
C ALA A 51 -0.34 -11.03 4.36
N GLU A 52 0.97 -11.12 4.15
CA GLU A 52 1.66 -12.40 3.92
C GLU A 52 1.50 -13.34 5.12
N ALA A 53 1.72 -12.83 6.34
CA ALA A 53 1.54 -13.60 7.58
C ALA A 53 0.09 -14.04 7.82
N ALA A 54 -0.89 -13.32 7.25
CA ALA A 54 -2.30 -13.68 7.26
C ALA A 54 -2.67 -14.74 6.19
N GLY A 55 -1.69 -15.20 5.39
CA GLY A 55 -1.87 -16.26 4.40
C GLY A 55 -2.24 -15.77 3.00
N HIS A 56 -2.16 -14.46 2.73
CA HIS A 56 -2.34 -13.94 1.37
C HIS A 56 -1.09 -14.17 0.53
N SER A 57 -1.30 -14.49 -0.74
CA SER A 57 -0.21 -14.55 -1.71
C SER A 57 0.29 -13.14 -2.06
N VAL A 58 1.56 -13.05 -2.44
CA VAL A 58 2.17 -11.81 -2.93
C VAL A 58 1.37 -11.19 -4.08
N ASP A 59 0.83 -12.01 -4.99
CA ASP A 59 0.01 -11.51 -6.10
C ASP A 59 -1.26 -10.83 -5.62
N GLU A 60 -2.00 -11.44 -4.67
CA GLU A 60 -3.21 -10.86 -4.10
C GLU A 60 -2.93 -9.53 -3.39
N ILE A 61 -1.83 -9.48 -2.62
CA ILE A 61 -1.42 -8.27 -1.90
C ILE A 61 -1.08 -7.16 -2.89
N LEU A 62 -0.19 -7.42 -3.86
CA LEU A 62 0.19 -6.43 -4.87
C LEU A 62 -0.97 -6.02 -5.77
N LYS A 63 -1.95 -6.91 -6.01
CA LYS A 63 -3.17 -6.60 -6.76
C LYS A 63 -4.10 -5.69 -5.96
N ALA A 64 -4.22 -5.90 -4.65
CA ALA A 64 -4.96 -5.01 -3.75
C ALA A 64 -4.35 -3.61 -3.75
N GLY A 65 -3.02 -3.52 -3.69
CA GLY A 65 -2.30 -2.26 -3.78
C GLY A 65 -2.45 -1.53 -5.12
N ARG A 66 -2.77 -2.21 -6.21
CA ARG A 66 -2.86 -1.64 -7.57
C ARG A 66 -4.23 -1.13 -7.98
N LYS A 67 -5.30 -1.50 -7.26
CA LYS A 67 -6.66 -1.08 -7.63
C LYS A 67 -6.87 0.41 -7.32
N GLN A 68 -7.38 1.12 -8.33
CA GLN A 68 -7.94 2.47 -8.28
C GLN A 68 -9.43 2.38 -7.95
#